data_AF-A0A7V3MKS7-F1
#
_entry.id   AF-A0A7V3MKS7-F1
#
_cell.length_a   1.000
_cell.length_b   1.000
_cell.length_c   1.000
_cell.angle_alpha   90.00
_cell.angle_beta   90.00
_cell.angle_gamma   90.00
#
_symmetry.space_group_name_H-M   'P 1'
#
loop_
_entity.id
_entity.type
_entity.pdbx_description
1 polymer ?
#
loop_
_entity_poly.entity_id
_entity_poly.type
_entity_poly.pdbx_seq_one_letter_code
_entity_poly.pdbx_strand_id
1 'polypeptide(L)'
;MSRHYSPRAFMIEAPNRLLEQYYEGEGLGGDISWRHLSERDINLVFEAYQKAPEKIRRKMDEDFRSIHNLADEGGIKTLIEVGRSPFHQVDFVSLFEGTEGHLERAFIAFLNRPQAFEAGCKGDLRPA
;
A
#
# COMPACT_ATOMS: atom_id res chain seq x y z
N MET A 1 19.40 -4.18 5.48
CA MET A 1 19.81 -3.73 4.12
C MET A 1 18.86 -2.63 3.69
N SER A 2 19.38 -1.52 3.17
CA SER A 2 18.58 -0.39 2.69
C SER A 2 17.73 -0.83 1.50
N ARG A 3 16.44 -1.10 1.72
CA ARG A 3 15.49 -1.29 0.62
C ARG A 3 15.29 0.06 -0.05
N HIS A 4 15.85 0.23 -1.25
CA HIS A 4 15.70 1.46 -2.00
C HIS A 4 14.31 1.49 -2.62
N TYR A 5 13.49 2.43 -2.16
CA TYR A 5 12.18 2.67 -2.74
C TYR A 5 12.31 3.19 -4.18
N SER A 6 11.52 2.61 -5.08
CA SER A 6 11.28 3.10 -6.43
C SER A 6 9.78 2.90 -6.72
N PRO A 7 9.05 3.94 -7.18
CA PRO A 7 7.63 3.80 -7.52
C PRO A 7 7.39 2.69 -8.55
N ARG A 8 8.29 2.57 -9.53
CA ARG A 8 8.19 1.53 -10.57
C ARG A 8 8.39 0.13 -10.00
N ALA A 9 9.39 -0.05 -9.12
CA ALA A 9 9.63 -1.35 -8.50
C ALA A 9 8.49 -1.76 -7.56
N PHE A 10 7.96 -0.79 -6.80
CA PHE A 10 6.79 -0.98 -5.95
C PHE A 10 5.58 -1.47 -6.75
N MET A 11 5.28 -0.82 -7.89
CA MET A 11 4.15 -1.22 -8.73
C MET A 11 4.35 -2.62 -9.31
N ILE A 12 5.57 -3.01 -9.70
CA ILE A 12 5.86 -4.36 -10.20
C ILE A 12 5.60 -5.44 -9.13
N GLU A 13 5.94 -5.16 -7.87
CA GLU A 13 5.77 -6.10 -6.76
C GLU A 13 4.34 -6.11 -6.21
N ALA A 14 3.63 -4.99 -6.29
CA ALA A 14 2.30 -4.84 -5.72
C ALA A 14 1.25 -5.67 -6.48
N PRO A 15 0.35 -6.38 -5.79
CA PRO A 15 -0.75 -7.10 -6.44
C PRO A 15 -1.65 -6.17 -7.24
N ASN A 16 -1.94 -6.53 -8.49
CA ASN A 16 -2.78 -5.74 -9.42
C ASN A 16 -4.13 -5.34 -8.82
N ARG A 17 -4.75 -6.24 -8.04
CA ARG A 17 -6.03 -5.98 -7.35
C ARG A 17 -5.98 -4.80 -6.37
N LEU A 18 -4.83 -4.59 -5.71
CA LEU A 18 -4.66 -3.50 -4.73
C LEU A 18 -4.30 -2.20 -5.44
N LEU A 19 -3.52 -2.27 -6.51
CA LEU A 19 -3.26 -1.13 -7.38
C LEU A 19 -4.55 -0.63 -8.04
N GLU A 20 -5.41 -1.54 -8.54
CA GLU A 20 -6.73 -1.20 -9.10
C GLU A 20 -7.55 -0.41 -8.07
N GLN A 21 -7.74 -0.96 -6.87
CA GLN A 21 -8.50 -0.32 -5.81
C GLN A 21 -7.93 1.06 -5.42
N TYR A 22 -6.60 1.20 -5.38
CA TYR A 22 -5.95 2.46 -5.06
C TYR A 22 -6.14 3.51 -6.18
N TYR A 23 -5.90 3.13 -7.44
CA TYR A 23 -6.02 4.03 -8.58
C TYR A 23 -7.46 4.49 -8.78
N GLU A 24 -8.44 3.59 -8.63
CA GLU A 24 -9.85 3.95 -8.67
C GLU A 24 -10.21 4.98 -7.60
N GLY A 25 -9.67 4.84 -6.39
CA GLY A 25 -9.84 5.80 -5.28
C GLY A 25 -9.28 7.20 -5.58
N GLU A 26 -8.21 7.29 -6.38
CA GLU A 26 -7.64 8.56 -6.85
C GLU A 26 -8.28 9.08 -8.13
N GLY A 27 -9.29 8.38 -8.68
CA GLY A 27 -9.92 8.73 -9.96
C GLY A 27 -9.02 8.51 -11.18
N LEU A 28 -8.07 7.57 -11.07
CA LEU A 28 -7.12 7.19 -12.12
C LEU A 28 -7.41 5.76 -12.61
N GLY A 29 -6.79 5.38 -13.73
CA GLY A 29 -6.77 3.98 -14.18
C GLY A 29 -8.06 3.46 -14.83
N GLY A 30 -9.01 4.33 -15.16
CA GLY A 30 -10.26 3.94 -15.84
C GLY A 30 -10.06 3.30 -17.23
N ASP A 31 -8.93 3.58 -17.88
CA ASP A 31 -8.57 3.00 -19.18
C ASP A 31 -7.72 1.71 -19.06
N ILE A 32 -7.40 1.27 -17.83
CA ILE A 32 -6.51 0.13 -17.57
C ILE A 32 -7.34 -1.13 -17.34
N SER A 33 -7.01 -2.20 -18.08
CA SER A 33 -7.63 -3.52 -17.90
C SER A 33 -6.93 -4.34 -16.80
N TRP A 34 -7.18 -4.02 -15.54
CA TRP A 34 -6.50 -4.60 -14.36
C TRP A 34 -6.53 -6.13 -14.26
N ARG A 35 -7.62 -6.77 -14.69
CA ARG A 35 -7.82 -8.24 -14.65
C ARG A 35 -6.86 -9.04 -15.54
N HIS A 36 -6.19 -8.41 -16.50
CA HIS A 36 -5.32 -9.08 -17.47
C HIS A 36 -3.90 -8.49 -17.51
N LEU A 37 -3.51 -7.71 -16.49
CA LEU A 37 -2.19 -7.08 -16.45
C LEU A 37 -1.08 -8.14 -16.31
N SER A 38 -0.29 -8.27 -17.37
CA SER A 38 1.01 -8.94 -17.41
C SER A 38 2.14 -7.99 -17.03
N GLU A 39 3.38 -8.51 -16.92
CA GLU A 39 4.58 -7.68 -16.69
C GLU A 39 4.76 -6.55 -17.72
N ARG A 40 4.27 -6.69 -18.96
CA ARG A 40 4.32 -5.61 -19.96
C ARG A 40 3.34 -4.49 -19.65
N ASP A 41 2.25 -4.81 -18.97
CA ASP A 41 1.18 -3.87 -18.69
C ASP A 41 1.48 -3.00 -17.45
N ILE A 42 2.52 -3.35 -16.68
CA ILE A 42 3.00 -2.47 -15.61
C ILE A 42 3.52 -1.12 -16.14
N ASN A 43 3.93 -1.08 -17.41
CA ASN A 43 4.28 0.16 -18.07
C ASN A 43 3.05 1.07 -18.23
N LEU A 44 1.85 0.52 -18.49
CA LEU A 44 0.62 1.29 -18.59
C LEU A 44 0.22 1.88 -17.23
N VAL A 45 0.36 1.10 -16.16
CA VAL A 45 0.14 1.57 -14.79
C VAL A 45 1.11 2.71 -14.46
N PHE A 46 2.40 2.52 -14.77
CA PHE A 46 3.42 3.55 -14.52
C PHE A 46 3.22 4.80 -15.38
N GLU A 47 2.78 4.67 -16.63
CA GLU A 47 2.42 5.80 -17.49
C GLU A 47 1.21 6.58 -16.94
N ALA A 48 0.18 5.90 -16.45
CA ALA A 48 -0.97 6.54 -15.83
C ALA A 48 -0.54 7.34 -14.59
N TYR A 49 0.34 6.77 -13.77
CA TYR A 49 1.00 7.51 -12.69
C TYR A 49 1.78 8.73 -13.22
N GLN A 50 2.59 8.61 -14.27
CA GLN A 50 3.36 9.75 -14.79
C GLN A 50 2.49 10.88 -15.35
N LYS A 51 1.35 10.54 -15.96
CA LYS A 51 0.39 11.48 -16.54
C LYS A 51 -0.51 12.14 -15.47
N ALA A 52 -0.54 11.61 -14.26
CA ALA A 52 -1.35 12.18 -13.18
C ALA A 52 -0.85 13.59 -12.81
N PRO A 53 -1.77 14.48 -12.37
CA PRO A 53 -1.41 15.80 -11.85
C PRO A 53 -0.32 15.70 -10.78
N GLU A 54 0.60 16.66 -10.73
CA GLU A 54 1.74 16.65 -9.80
C GLU A 54 1.31 16.45 -8.34
N LYS A 55 0.21 17.10 -7.93
CA LYS A 55 -0.36 16.94 -6.59
C LYS A 55 -0.74 15.48 -6.29
N ILE A 56 -1.32 14.79 -7.26
CA ILE A 56 -1.71 13.39 -7.12
C ILE A 56 -0.46 12.51 -7.11
N ARG A 57 0.47 12.70 -8.05
CA ARG A 57 1.74 11.93 -8.09
C ARG A 57 2.52 12.02 -6.80
N ARG A 58 2.61 13.22 -6.21
CA ARG A 58 3.31 13.44 -4.93
C ARG A 58 2.65 12.68 -3.79
N LYS A 59 1.32 12.74 -3.70
CA LYS A 59 0.55 11.97 -2.72
C LYS A 59 0.77 10.47 -2.90
N MET A 60 0.67 9.97 -4.13
CA MET A 60 0.91 8.55 -4.43
C MET A 60 2.31 8.10 -4.03
N ASP A 61 3.33 8.94 -4.28
CA ASP A 61 4.71 8.64 -3.87
C ASP A 61 4.88 8.59 -2.35
N GLU A 62 4.23 9.50 -1.62
CA GLU A 62 4.23 9.51 -0.16
C GLU A 62 3.53 8.27 0.40
N ASP A 63 2.38 7.90 -0.15
CA ASP A 63 1.61 6.70 0.23
C ASP A 63 2.42 5.43 -0.02
N PHE A 64 2.91 5.23 -1.24
CA PHE A 64 3.68 4.04 -1.62
C PHE A 64 4.99 3.91 -0.84
N ARG A 65 5.67 5.03 -0.57
CA ARG A 65 6.86 5.01 0.29
C ARG A 65 6.51 4.58 1.71
N SER A 66 5.39 5.06 2.25
CA SER A 66 4.93 4.69 3.59
C SER A 66 4.58 3.21 3.68
N ILE A 67 3.89 2.68 2.66
CA ILE A 67 3.58 1.24 2.53
C ILE A 67 4.87 0.43 2.45
N HIS A 68 5.78 0.81 1.57
CA HIS A 68 7.07 0.14 1.39
C HIS A 68 7.90 0.13 2.69
N ASN A 69 7.82 1.19 3.50
CA ASN A 69 8.52 1.26 4.79
C ASN A 69 7.97 0.28 5.83
N LEU A 70 6.67 -0.03 5.80
CA LEU A 70 6.06 -1.03 6.69
C LEU A 70 6.02 -2.44 6.09
N ALA A 71 6.44 -2.60 4.84
CA ALA A 71 6.43 -3.86 4.08
C ALA A 71 7.57 -4.82 4.48
N ASP A 72 7.91 -4.92 5.76
CA ASP A 72 8.88 -5.89 6.28
C ASP A 72 8.35 -6.60 7.53
N GLU A 73 9.12 -7.57 8.06
CA GLU A 73 8.71 -8.34 9.24
C GLU A 73 8.43 -7.44 10.45
N GLY A 74 9.25 -6.39 10.65
CA GLY A 74 9.09 -5.45 11.75
C GLY A 74 7.82 -4.61 11.58
N GLY A 75 7.62 -4.02 10.39
CA GLY A 75 6.45 -3.21 10.07
C GLY A 75 5.14 -3.99 10.18
N ILE A 76 5.11 -5.25 9.72
CA ILE A 76 3.91 -6.10 9.88
C ILE A 76 3.64 -6.42 11.36
N LYS A 77 4.67 -6.68 12.17
CA LYS A 77 4.49 -6.84 13.62
C LYS A 77 3.95 -5.57 14.28
N THR A 78 4.49 -4.41 13.92
CA THR A 78 3.99 -3.11 14.40
C THR A 78 2.53 -2.92 14.05
N LEU A 79 2.12 -3.22 12.80
CA LEU A 79 0.71 -3.13 12.41
C LEU A 79 -0.18 -4.04 13.26
N ILE A 80 0.23 -5.28 13.50
CA ILE A 80 -0.52 -6.21 14.36
C ILE A 80 -0.64 -5.68 15.79
N GLU A 81 0.42 -5.12 16.36
CA GLU A 81 0.40 -4.51 17.70
C GLU A 81 -0.51 -3.29 17.77
N VAL A 82 -0.43 -2.40 16.77
CA VAL A 82 -1.32 -1.25 16.64
C VAL A 82 -2.77 -1.69 16.53
N GLY A 83 -3.08 -2.72 15.73
CA GLY A 83 -4.43 -3.25 15.60
C GLY A 83 -5.00 -3.81 16.90
N ARG A 84 -4.16 -4.47 17.72
CA ARG A 84 -4.53 -4.97 19.05
C ARG A 84 -4.75 -3.87 20.09
N SER A 85 -4.25 -2.66 19.82
CA SER A 85 -4.42 -1.54 20.71
C SER A 85 -5.91 -1.23 20.93
N PRO A 86 -6.35 -0.89 22.16
CA PRO A 86 -7.73 -0.54 22.46
C PRO A 86 -8.30 0.61 21.61
N PHE A 87 -7.44 1.41 20.98
CA PHE A 87 -7.82 2.55 20.16
C PHE A 87 -8.19 2.20 18.72
N HIS A 88 -7.60 1.14 18.17
CA HIS A 88 -7.83 0.75 16.77
C HIS A 88 -8.69 -0.51 16.64
N GLN A 89 -8.48 -1.50 17.52
CA GLN A 89 -9.27 -2.73 17.58
C GLN A 89 -9.45 -3.40 16.19
N VAL A 90 -8.35 -3.48 15.44
CA VAL A 90 -8.29 -4.09 14.11
C VAL A 90 -7.63 -5.46 14.21
N ASP A 91 -8.32 -6.50 13.74
CA ASP A 91 -7.71 -7.82 13.56
C ASP A 91 -6.92 -7.90 12.26
N PHE A 92 -5.68 -7.40 12.30
CA PHE A 92 -4.77 -7.52 11.17
C PHE A 92 -4.35 -8.96 10.88
N VAL A 93 -4.43 -9.88 11.85
CA VAL A 93 -4.05 -11.28 11.62
C VAL A 93 -5.05 -11.92 10.66
N SER A 94 -6.34 -11.75 10.91
CA SER A 94 -7.39 -12.20 9.97
C SER A 94 -7.34 -11.44 8.65
N LEU A 95 -7.06 -10.14 8.67
CA LEU A 95 -6.99 -9.34 7.45
C LEU A 95 -5.83 -9.77 6.52
N PHE A 96 -4.76 -10.33 7.07
CA PHE A 96 -3.59 -10.82 6.33
C PHE A 96 -3.69 -12.32 5.97
N GLU A 97 -4.74 -13.00 6.37
CA GLU A 97 -4.93 -14.41 6.06
C GLU A 97 -4.95 -14.64 4.54
N GLY A 98 -4.21 -15.66 4.07
CA GLY A 98 -4.08 -15.95 2.63
C GLY A 98 -3.17 -15.02 1.82
N THR A 99 -2.48 -14.07 2.47
CA THR A 99 -1.47 -13.21 1.83
C THR A 99 -0.06 -13.75 2.03
N GLU A 100 0.77 -13.69 0.99
CA GLU A 100 2.11 -14.27 1.00
C GLU A 100 3.20 -13.21 1.26
N GLY A 101 2.98 -11.96 0.85
CA GLY A 101 3.99 -10.89 0.89
C GLY A 101 3.77 -9.85 1.98
N HIS A 102 4.86 -9.30 2.54
CA HIS A 102 4.79 -8.16 3.45
C HIS A 102 4.28 -6.89 2.75
N LEU A 103 4.64 -6.69 1.48
CA LEU A 103 4.14 -5.57 0.69
C LEU A 103 2.62 -5.63 0.56
N GLU A 104 2.10 -6.79 0.18
CA GLU A 104 0.66 -7.03 0.07
C GLU A 104 -0.06 -6.75 1.40
N ARG A 105 0.48 -7.24 2.52
CA ARG A 105 -0.09 -6.99 3.86
C ARG A 105 -0.11 -5.51 4.23
N ALA A 106 1.02 -4.81 4.06
CA ALA A 106 1.12 -3.38 4.35
C ALA A 106 0.14 -2.58 3.47
N PHE A 107 -0.01 -2.96 2.20
CA PHE A 107 -0.92 -2.28 1.28
C PHE A 107 -2.40 -2.56 1.61
N ILE A 108 -2.76 -3.80 1.98
CA ILE A 108 -4.09 -4.13 2.49
C ILE A 108 -4.43 -3.31 3.74
N ALA A 109 -3.47 -3.18 4.68
CA ALA A 109 -3.65 -2.38 5.88
C ALA A 109 -3.90 -0.91 5.54
N PHE A 110 -3.13 -0.34 4.62
CA PHE A 110 -3.32 1.03 4.13
C PHE A 110 -4.71 1.25 3.54
N LEU A 111 -5.17 0.37 2.64
CA LEU A 111 -6.45 0.52 1.95
C LEU A 111 -7.67 0.31 2.86
N ASN A 112 -7.61 -0.67 3.77
CA ASN A 112 -8.77 -1.07 4.56
C ASN A 112 -8.82 -0.35 5.92
N ARG A 113 -7.68 0.02 6.49
CA ARG A 113 -7.52 0.53 7.86
C ARG A 113 -6.50 1.68 7.93
N PRO A 114 -6.72 2.78 7.19
CA PRO A 114 -5.73 3.86 7.05
C PRO A 114 -5.32 4.49 8.39
N GLN A 115 -6.24 4.63 9.34
CA GLN A 115 -5.93 5.21 10.66
C GLN A 115 -4.96 4.35 11.48
N ALA A 116 -5.14 3.03 11.47
CA ALA A 116 -4.24 2.10 12.16
C ALA A 116 -2.90 1.95 11.41
N PHE A 117 -2.94 2.02 10.08
CA PHE A 117 -1.73 2.07 9.27
C PHE A 117 -0.87 3.31 9.59
N GLU A 118 -1.50 4.48 9.64
CA GLU A 118 -0.82 5.75 9.95
C GLU A 118 -0.19 5.74 11.35
N ALA A 119 -0.89 5.19 12.35
CA ALA A 119 -0.35 4.97 13.69
C ALA A 119 0.90 4.07 13.66
N GLY A 120 0.87 3.00 12.85
CA GLY A 120 2.03 2.15 12.61
C GLY A 120 3.22 2.88 11.98
N CYS A 121 2.98 3.79 11.02
CA CYS A 121 4.04 4.61 10.42
C CYS A 121 4.71 5.55 11.43
N LYS A 122 3.92 6.10 12.37
CA LYS A 122 4.42 7.01 13.42
C LYS A 122 5.10 6.26 14.57
N GLY A 123 4.91 4.94 14.66
CA GLY A 123 5.29 4.15 15.83
C GLY A 123 4.49 4.53 17.07
N ASP A 124 3.31 5.15 16.90
CA ASP A 124 2.46 5.56 18.00
C ASP A 124 1.35 4.53 18.19
N LEU A 125 1.26 3.96 19.39
CA LEU A 125 0.18 3.06 19.77
C LEU A 125 -1.06 3.83 20.28
N ARG A 126 -0.98 5.17 20.33
CA ARG A 126 -2.05 6.09 20.72
C ARG A 126 -2.61 6.79 19.48
N PRO A 127 -3.90 7.20 19.48
CA PRO A 127 -4.48 7.93 18.37
C PRO A 127 -3.82 9.32 18.26
N ALA A 128 -3.64 9.77 17.00
CA ALA A 128 -3.16 11.12 16.66
C ALA A 128 -4.18 12.21 17.01
#